data_AF-H0EQ23-F1
#
_entry.id   AF-H0EQ23-F1
#
_cell.length_a   1.000
_cell.length_b   1.000
_cell.length_c   1.000
_cell.angle_alpha   90.00
_cell.angle_beta   90.00
_cell.angle_gamma   90.00
#
_symmetry.space_group_name_H-M   'P 1'
#
loop_
_entity.id
_entity.type
_entity.pdbx_description
1 polymer ?
#
loop_
_entity_poly.entity_id
_entity_poly.type
_entity_poly.pdbx_seq_one_letter_code
_entity_poly.pdbx_strand_id
1 'polypeptide(L)'
;MAQGLIDEASRGSHSDELSTDEGTLEPLCHILTPIGMLGYGFDESLIYKALQDLATNETPTALILDSGSTDGGPLKLATGSMTAPRVAYIRDLRKLLALSHEFKVPVIISSAGGDGTNEHVDEVLAIVQEIIEEEPKTGVTKVKVLKALAADEVTGCGVSVPALTTQDVEDATVVVAQMGPEPFMDVMGAETYDIIIGGRATKNLQERGSLTGMSME
;
A
#
# COMPACT_ATOMS: atom_id res chain seq x y z
N MET A 1 -30.44 -61.52 55.56
CA MET A 1 -31.75 -61.52 54.89
C MET A 1 -31.74 -60.35 53.91
N ALA A 2 -31.63 -60.64 52.60
CA ALA A 2 -32.03 -59.83 51.42
C ALA A 2 -31.57 -58.34 51.32
N GLN A 3 -31.18 -57.72 50.20
CA GLN A 3 -31.03 -58.04 48.77
C GLN A 3 -30.60 -56.71 48.08
N GLY A 4 -29.64 -56.74 47.14
CA GLY A 4 -29.49 -55.82 45.96
C GLY A 4 -28.94 -54.40 46.18
N LEU A 5 -27.84 -53.92 45.55
CA LEU A 5 -27.60 -53.67 44.10
C LEU A 5 -28.75 -52.84 43.51
N ILE A 6 -28.64 -51.57 43.09
CA ILE A 6 -27.72 -50.81 42.20
C ILE A 6 -27.92 -49.30 42.58
N ASP A 7 -26.92 -48.42 42.69
CA ASP A 7 -26.50 -47.55 41.58
C ASP A 7 -25.17 -46.83 41.84
N GLU A 8 -24.34 -46.80 40.80
CA GLU A 8 -23.00 -46.24 40.71
C GLU A 8 -23.02 -44.73 40.44
N ALA A 9 -21.91 -44.07 40.79
CA ALA A 9 -21.44 -42.82 40.19
C ALA A 9 -22.20 -41.50 40.50
N SER A 10 -22.03 -40.97 41.71
CA SER A 10 -22.03 -39.51 41.93
C SER A 10 -20.58 -38.99 42.01
N ARG A 11 -19.84 -39.06 40.90
CA ARG A 11 -18.66 -38.19 40.71
C ARG A 11 -19.18 -36.93 40.04
N GLY A 12 -19.17 -35.84 40.80
CA GLY A 12 -19.56 -34.52 40.32
C GLY A 12 -18.83 -34.20 39.02
N SER A 13 -19.61 -33.98 37.96
CA SER A 13 -19.13 -33.34 36.75
C SER A 13 -18.80 -31.90 37.12
N HIS A 14 -17.51 -31.59 37.29
CA HIS A 14 -17.02 -30.25 36.99
C HIS A 14 -17.28 -30.03 35.50
N SER A 15 -18.43 -29.44 35.20
CA SER A 15 -18.60 -28.68 33.97
C SER A 15 -17.67 -27.48 34.11
N ASP A 16 -16.47 -27.59 33.58
CA ASP A 16 -15.72 -26.44 33.10
C ASP A 16 -16.63 -25.75 32.07
N GLU A 17 -17.46 -24.83 32.55
CA GLU A 17 -18.08 -23.83 31.69
C GLU A 17 -16.92 -22.98 31.16
N LEU A 18 -16.42 -23.39 29.99
CA LEU A 18 -15.61 -22.54 29.14
C LEU A 18 -16.49 -21.31 28.85
N SER A 19 -16.26 -20.24 29.59
CA SER A 19 -16.81 -18.93 29.23
C SER A 19 -16.22 -18.58 27.88
N THR A 20 -16.99 -18.82 26.81
CA THR A 20 -16.76 -18.18 25.53
C THR A 20 -17.14 -16.71 25.72
N ASP A 21 -16.24 -15.96 26.36
CA ASP A 21 -16.14 -14.54 26.10
C ASP A 21 -15.66 -14.43 24.65
N GLU A 22 -16.59 -14.63 23.70
CA GLU A 22 -16.42 -14.11 22.35
C GLU A 22 -16.53 -12.59 22.48
N GLY A 23 -15.51 -11.99 23.09
CA GLY A 23 -15.32 -10.56 23.11
C GLY A 23 -15.42 -10.10 21.66
N THR A 24 -16.45 -9.31 21.38
CA THR A 24 -16.66 -8.71 20.06
C THR A 24 -15.38 -8.00 19.68
N LEU A 25 -14.66 -8.55 18.69
CA LEU A 25 -13.41 -7.96 18.21
C LEU A 25 -13.74 -6.61 17.61
N GLU A 26 -13.39 -5.54 18.32
CA GLU A 26 -13.50 -4.20 17.77
C GLU A 26 -12.40 -3.99 16.72
N PRO A 27 -12.77 -3.59 15.49
CA PRO A 27 -11.79 -3.38 14.44
C PRO A 27 -10.89 -2.19 14.78
N LEU A 28 -9.58 -2.40 14.66
CA LEU A 28 -8.56 -1.36 14.87
C LEU A 28 -8.65 -0.25 13.80
N CYS A 29 -8.90 -0.65 12.56
CA CYS A 29 -9.10 0.25 11.43
C CYS A 29 -9.90 -0.45 10.33
N HIS A 30 -10.53 0.35 9.47
CA HIS A 30 -11.17 -0.11 8.25
C HIS A 30 -10.34 0.32 7.05
N ILE A 31 -10.12 -0.61 6.14
CA ILE A 31 -9.45 -0.35 4.87
C ILE A 31 -10.46 -0.57 3.77
N LEU A 32 -10.74 0.48 3.01
CA LEU A 32 -11.56 0.38 1.81
C LEU A 32 -10.66 0.52 0.58
N THR A 33 -10.83 -0.39 -0.38
CA THR A 33 -10.09 -0.36 -1.65
C THR A 33 -11.08 -0.16 -2.80
N PRO A 34 -11.26 1.10 -3.26
CA PRO A 34 -12.21 1.42 -4.33
C PRO A 34 -11.88 0.75 -5.66
N ILE A 35 -10.58 0.57 -5.91
CA ILE A 35 -10.06 0.11 -7.19
C ILE A 35 -8.66 -0.49 -7.01
N GLY A 36 -8.33 -1.51 -7.80
CA GLY A 36 -7.00 -2.12 -7.82
C GLY A 36 -6.06 -1.55 -8.89
N MET A 37 -6.53 -0.64 -9.75
CA MET A 37 -5.69 0.06 -10.73
C MET A 37 -6.33 1.38 -11.11
N LEU A 38 -5.63 2.50 -10.91
CA LEU A 38 -6.16 3.80 -11.30
C LEU A 38 -6.41 3.87 -12.81
N GLY A 39 -7.53 4.48 -13.18
CA GLY A 39 -7.98 4.62 -14.56
C GLY A 39 -8.96 3.55 -15.02
N TYR A 40 -9.13 2.45 -14.28
CA TYR A 40 -10.11 1.42 -14.67
C TYR A 40 -11.55 1.81 -14.33
N GLY A 41 -11.74 2.77 -13.43
CA GLY A 41 -13.04 3.23 -13.00
C GLY A 41 -13.63 2.37 -11.90
N PHE A 42 -14.27 3.04 -10.94
CA PHE A 42 -15.03 2.42 -9.88
C PHE A 42 -16.42 3.07 -9.76
N ASP A 43 -17.34 2.31 -9.18
CA ASP A 43 -18.67 2.79 -8.83
C ASP A 43 -18.60 3.59 -7.52
N GLU A 44 -18.70 4.91 -7.67
CA GLU A 44 -18.65 5.85 -6.56
C GLU A 44 -19.77 5.61 -5.54
N SER A 45 -20.94 5.14 -5.99
CA SER A 45 -22.09 4.92 -5.11
C SER A 45 -21.87 3.77 -4.12
N LEU A 46 -21.14 2.74 -4.53
CA LEU A 46 -20.79 1.62 -3.67
C LEU A 46 -19.82 2.05 -2.57
N ILE A 47 -18.82 2.86 -2.93
CA ILE A 47 -17.82 3.37 -2.00
C ILE A 47 -18.45 4.38 -1.04
N TYR A 48 -19.28 5.27 -1.56
CA TYR A 48 -20.03 6.22 -0.76
C TYR A 48 -20.87 5.52 0.30
N LYS A 49 -21.66 4.51 -0.09
CA LYS A 49 -22.47 3.73 0.85
C LYS A 49 -21.62 3.01 1.90
N ALA A 50 -20.51 2.39 1.49
CA ALA A 50 -19.61 1.74 2.44
C ALA A 50 -19.01 2.74 3.44
N LEU A 51 -18.58 3.92 3.00
CA LEU A 51 -18.10 4.98 3.88
C LEU A 51 -19.19 5.48 4.82
N GLN A 52 -20.44 5.61 4.37
CA GLN A 52 -21.57 5.94 5.24
C GLN A 52 -21.82 4.90 6.32
N ASP A 53 -21.80 3.61 5.95
CA ASP A 53 -22.01 2.51 6.90
C ASP A 53 -20.88 2.47 7.94
N LEU A 54 -19.64 2.72 7.52
CA LEU A 54 -18.46 2.75 8.40
C LEU A 54 -18.37 4.00 9.27
N ALA A 55 -18.89 5.15 8.81
CA ALA A 55 -18.89 6.41 9.57
C ALA A 55 -19.74 6.36 10.85
N THR A 56 -20.48 5.27 11.08
CA THR A 56 -21.31 5.06 12.29
C THR A 56 -20.50 4.66 13.53
N ASN A 57 -19.23 4.28 13.36
CA ASN A 57 -18.32 3.92 14.45
C ASN A 57 -17.10 4.87 14.49
N GLU A 58 -16.41 4.93 15.63
CA GLU A 58 -15.18 5.73 15.79
C GLU A 58 -13.93 5.04 15.21
N THR A 59 -14.09 3.91 14.51
CA THR A 59 -12.96 3.17 13.95
C THR A 59 -12.35 3.94 12.78
N PRO A 60 -11.03 4.24 12.79
CA PRO A 60 -10.35 4.93 11.71
C PRO A 60 -10.55 4.21 10.37
N THR A 61 -10.92 4.95 9.33
CA THR A 61 -11.14 4.41 7.98
C THR A 61 -10.19 5.07 7.00
N ALA A 62 -9.54 4.28 6.14
CA ALA A 62 -8.66 4.77 5.08
C ALA A 62 -9.06 4.21 3.72
N LEU A 63 -8.93 5.04 2.67
CA LEU A 63 -9.02 4.60 1.29
C LEU A 63 -7.63 4.22 0.80
N ILE A 64 -7.40 2.93 0.52
CA ILE A 64 -6.08 2.43 0.10
C ILE A 64 -6.21 1.72 -1.23
N LEU A 65 -5.33 2.06 -2.17
CA LEU A 65 -5.20 1.37 -3.45
C LEU A 65 -3.74 1.22 -3.88
N ASP A 66 -3.42 0.07 -4.47
CA ASP A 66 -2.14 -0.16 -5.14
C ASP A 66 -2.38 -0.13 -6.64
N SER A 67 -1.82 0.86 -7.32
CA SER A 67 -1.96 1.02 -8.77
C SER A 67 -0.84 0.32 -9.53
N GLY A 68 -0.32 -0.79 -8.98
CA GLY A 68 0.80 -1.54 -9.50
C GLY A 68 0.40 -2.73 -10.37
N SER A 69 1.32 -3.20 -11.21
CA SER A 69 1.23 -4.51 -11.87
C SER A 69 2.56 -5.24 -11.79
N THR A 70 2.49 -6.53 -11.46
CA THR A 70 3.65 -7.44 -11.42
C THR A 70 4.05 -7.92 -12.83
N ASP A 71 3.12 -7.91 -13.76
CA ASP A 71 3.21 -8.50 -15.10
C ASP A 71 3.04 -7.49 -16.25
N GLY A 72 3.18 -6.19 -15.96
CA GLY A 72 2.98 -5.11 -16.93
C GLY A 72 4.00 -5.06 -18.08
N GLY A 73 5.10 -5.83 -17.95
CA GLY A 73 6.21 -5.85 -18.90
C GLY A 73 7.03 -4.55 -18.92
N PRO A 74 8.18 -4.54 -19.62
CA PRO A 74 9.11 -3.41 -19.61
C PRO A 74 8.60 -2.20 -20.42
N LEU A 75 7.52 -2.37 -21.19
CA LEU A 75 7.05 -1.37 -22.16
C LEU A 75 6.82 -0.01 -21.50
N LYS A 76 6.08 0.03 -20.39
CA LYS A 76 5.67 1.28 -19.73
C LYS A 76 6.86 2.05 -19.17
N LEU A 77 7.78 1.33 -18.53
CA LEU A 77 9.06 1.88 -18.05
C LEU A 77 9.91 2.41 -19.20
N ALA A 78 9.96 1.70 -20.32
CA ALA A 78 10.76 2.09 -21.48
C ALA A 78 10.18 3.28 -22.24
N THR A 79 8.85 3.43 -22.29
CA THR A 79 8.17 4.48 -23.07
C THR A 79 7.68 5.64 -22.23
N GLY A 80 7.72 5.55 -20.89
CA GLY A 80 7.15 6.54 -19.98
C GLY A 80 5.63 6.68 -20.12
N SER A 81 4.95 5.64 -20.60
CA SER A 81 3.50 5.68 -20.82
C SER A 81 2.75 5.11 -19.62
N MET A 82 1.74 5.84 -19.14
CA MET A 82 0.84 5.37 -18.10
C MET A 82 0.00 4.17 -18.55
N THR A 83 -0.45 3.38 -17.59
CA THR A 83 -1.29 2.18 -17.85
C THR A 83 -2.68 2.51 -18.42
N ALA A 84 -3.20 3.70 -18.13
CA ALA A 84 -4.51 4.16 -18.58
C ALA A 84 -4.37 5.60 -19.12
N PRO A 85 -5.29 6.09 -19.96
CA PRO A 85 -5.21 7.46 -20.45
C PRO A 85 -5.41 8.46 -19.30
N ARG A 86 -4.73 9.62 -19.35
CA ARG A 86 -4.79 10.68 -18.33
C ARG A 86 -6.21 11.06 -17.91
N VAL A 87 -7.15 11.11 -18.87
CA VAL A 87 -8.58 11.42 -18.59
C VAL A 87 -9.23 10.42 -17.63
N ALA A 88 -8.78 9.17 -17.63
CA ALA A 88 -9.30 8.14 -16.75
C ALA A 88 -8.74 8.28 -15.33
N TYR A 89 -7.46 8.66 -15.19
CA TYR A 89 -6.86 9.02 -13.90
C TYR A 89 -7.57 10.24 -13.28
N ILE A 90 -7.80 11.30 -14.06
CA ILE A 90 -8.54 12.50 -13.61
C ILE A 90 -9.94 12.12 -13.10
N ARG A 91 -10.66 11.26 -13.83
CA ARG A 91 -12.00 10.79 -13.42
C ARG A 91 -11.95 10.10 -12.06
N ASP A 92 -11.02 9.17 -11.86
CA ASP A 92 -10.97 8.34 -10.66
C ASP A 92 -10.45 9.15 -9.46
N LEU A 93 -9.40 9.96 -9.65
CA LEU A 93 -8.84 10.83 -8.62
C LEU A 93 -9.85 11.89 -8.16
N ARG A 94 -10.63 12.49 -9.08
CA ARG A 94 -11.67 13.46 -8.70
C ARG A 94 -12.70 12.85 -7.76
N LYS A 95 -13.13 11.61 -8.02
CA LYS A 95 -14.08 10.89 -7.16
C LYS A 95 -13.45 10.56 -5.80
N LEU A 96 -12.22 10.05 -5.81
CA LEU A 96 -11.50 9.71 -4.57
C LEU A 96 -11.31 10.94 -3.67
N LEU A 97 -10.87 12.06 -4.24
CA LEU A 97 -10.66 13.31 -3.51
C LEU A 97 -11.98 13.89 -2.99
N ALA A 98 -13.07 13.81 -3.74
CA ALA A 98 -14.39 14.23 -3.27
C ALA A 98 -14.86 13.40 -2.05
N LEU A 99 -14.74 12.07 -2.14
CA LEU A 99 -15.08 11.16 -1.05
C LEU A 99 -14.18 11.37 0.18
N SER A 100 -12.87 11.50 -0.03
CA SER A 100 -11.89 11.82 1.02
C SER A 100 -12.26 13.10 1.75
N HIS A 101 -12.57 14.16 1.01
CA HIS A 101 -12.93 15.45 1.58
C HIS A 101 -14.27 15.42 2.33
N GLU A 102 -15.28 14.70 1.81
CA GLU A 102 -16.61 14.58 2.43
C GLU A 102 -16.57 13.78 3.74
N PHE A 103 -15.91 12.61 3.73
CA PHE A 103 -15.87 11.69 4.87
C PHE A 103 -14.66 11.91 5.79
N LYS A 104 -13.76 12.83 5.44
CA LYS A 104 -12.51 13.10 6.18
C LYS A 104 -11.65 11.85 6.36
N VAL A 105 -11.58 11.04 5.30
CA VAL A 105 -10.78 9.80 5.26
C VAL A 105 -9.54 10.00 4.38
N PRO A 106 -8.35 9.59 4.83
CA PRO A 106 -7.14 9.74 4.02
C PRO A 106 -7.14 8.77 2.83
N VAL A 107 -6.50 9.20 1.74
CA VAL A 107 -6.28 8.39 0.53
C VAL A 107 -4.81 8.00 0.43
N ILE A 108 -4.52 6.72 0.29
CA ILE A 108 -3.15 6.21 0.15
C ILE A 108 -3.06 5.44 -1.17
N ILE A 109 -2.17 5.90 -2.04
CA ILE A 109 -1.92 5.32 -3.37
C ILE A 109 -0.49 4.79 -3.39
N SER A 110 -0.30 3.51 -3.71
CA SER A 110 1.02 2.97 -4.04
C SER A 110 1.15 2.67 -5.54
N SER A 111 2.39 2.56 -6.02
CA SER A 111 2.74 2.21 -7.40
C SER A 111 2.07 3.12 -8.45
N ALA A 112 2.14 4.44 -8.23
CA ALA A 112 1.51 5.42 -9.12
C ALA A 112 1.82 5.19 -10.62
N GLY A 113 0.79 5.23 -11.47
CA GLY A 113 0.90 5.08 -12.93
C GLY A 113 1.07 3.64 -13.46
N GLY A 114 1.27 2.64 -12.60
CA GLY A 114 1.47 1.23 -12.97
C GLY A 114 2.81 0.68 -12.53
N ASP A 115 3.88 1.41 -12.85
CA ASP A 115 5.26 1.00 -12.60
C ASP A 115 5.92 1.82 -11.47
N GLY A 116 5.30 2.91 -11.02
CA GLY A 116 5.76 3.69 -9.88
C GLY A 116 7.04 4.50 -10.10
N THR A 117 7.36 4.87 -11.36
CA THR A 117 8.47 5.81 -11.68
C THR A 117 8.24 7.19 -11.05
N ASN A 118 9.31 7.99 -10.91
CA ASN A 118 9.13 9.37 -10.43
C ASN A 118 8.28 10.17 -11.42
N GLU A 119 8.47 9.98 -12.73
CA GLU A 119 7.69 10.67 -13.76
C GLU A 119 6.19 10.36 -13.61
N HIS A 120 5.83 9.13 -13.28
CA HIS A 120 4.43 8.77 -13.04
C HIS A 120 3.90 9.24 -11.69
N VAL A 121 4.74 9.27 -10.65
CA VAL A 121 4.38 9.91 -9.38
C VAL A 121 4.10 11.39 -9.60
N ASP A 122 5.01 12.10 -10.28
CA ASP A 122 4.90 13.52 -10.64
C ASP A 122 3.67 13.79 -11.51
N GLU A 123 3.33 12.89 -12.44
CA GLU A 123 2.15 13.02 -13.31
C GLU A 123 0.84 12.83 -12.53
N VAL A 124 0.75 11.80 -11.69
CA VAL A 124 -0.43 11.58 -10.82
C VAL A 124 -0.61 12.75 -9.86
N LEU A 125 0.50 13.25 -9.33
CA LEU A 125 0.55 14.41 -8.47
C LEU A 125 0.12 15.67 -9.21
N ALA A 126 0.62 15.93 -10.42
CA ALA A 126 0.17 17.05 -11.26
C ALA A 126 -1.35 16.99 -11.53
N ILE A 127 -1.92 15.80 -11.73
CA ILE A 127 -3.38 15.63 -11.84
C ILE A 127 -4.08 16.01 -10.53
N VAL A 128 -3.55 15.58 -9.38
CA VAL A 128 -4.09 15.95 -8.07
C VAL A 128 -4.00 17.48 -7.90
N GLN A 129 -2.88 18.11 -8.25
CA GLN A 129 -2.69 19.56 -8.19
C GLN A 129 -3.65 20.33 -9.08
N GLU A 130 -3.91 19.84 -10.30
CA GLU A 130 -4.96 20.40 -11.16
C GLU A 130 -6.35 20.34 -10.51
N ILE A 131 -6.55 19.43 -9.55
CA ILE A 131 -7.80 19.29 -8.81
C ILE A 131 -7.80 20.11 -7.49
N ILE A 132 -6.66 20.24 -6.79
CA ILE A 132 -6.61 20.77 -5.41
C ILE A 132 -5.65 21.97 -5.16
N GLU A 133 -4.88 22.43 -6.15
CA GLU A 133 -3.95 23.58 -6.06
C GLU A 133 -2.85 23.52 -4.95
N GLU A 134 -2.16 22.38 -4.74
CA GLU A 134 -1.09 22.26 -3.72
C GLU A 134 0.31 21.89 -4.27
N GLU A 135 1.40 22.07 -3.50
CA GLU A 135 2.79 21.76 -3.93
C GLU A 135 3.32 20.41 -3.42
N PRO A 136 4.22 19.72 -4.15
CA PRO A 136 4.65 18.36 -3.84
C PRO A 136 6.04 18.23 -3.18
N LYS A 137 6.34 17.05 -2.59
CA LYS A 137 7.66 16.70 -2.05
C LYS A 137 8.21 15.34 -2.52
N THR A 138 9.30 15.42 -3.30
CA THR A 138 10.43 14.46 -3.48
C THR A 138 10.27 13.16 -4.31
N GLY A 139 11.38 12.78 -4.98
CA GLY A 139 11.59 11.56 -5.78
C GLY A 139 13.07 11.08 -5.78
N VAL A 140 13.38 10.00 -6.49
CA VAL A 140 14.72 9.36 -6.52
C VAL A 140 15.46 9.62 -7.84
N THR A 141 16.69 10.14 -7.79
CA THR A 141 17.47 10.44 -9.01
C THR A 141 18.65 9.47 -9.21
N LYS A 142 19.11 9.27 -10.46
CA LYS A 142 20.33 8.50 -10.77
C LYS A 142 21.55 8.99 -9.98
N VAL A 143 21.65 10.30 -9.77
CA VAL A 143 22.73 10.91 -8.97
C VAL A 143 22.71 10.40 -7.52
N LYS A 144 21.52 10.20 -6.94
CA LYS A 144 21.37 9.63 -5.59
C LYS A 144 21.83 8.17 -5.55
N VAL A 145 21.48 7.39 -6.58
CA VAL A 145 21.86 5.97 -6.70
C VAL A 145 23.37 5.78 -6.90
N LEU A 146 24.00 6.56 -7.78
CA LEU A 146 25.45 6.51 -8.01
C LEU A 146 26.25 6.85 -6.75
N LYS A 147 25.80 7.84 -5.97
CA LYS A 147 26.41 8.19 -4.69
C LYS A 147 26.28 7.05 -3.68
N ALA A 148 25.11 6.41 -3.59
CA ALA A 148 24.87 5.30 -2.68
C ALA A 148 25.67 4.04 -3.08
N LEU A 149 25.82 3.76 -4.38
CA LEU A 149 26.65 2.66 -4.88
C LEU A 149 28.13 2.88 -4.56
N ALA A 150 28.64 4.12 -4.71
CA ALA A 150 30.01 4.46 -4.36
C ALA A 150 30.28 4.42 -2.84
N ALA A 151 29.23 4.48 -2.02
CA ALA A 151 29.29 4.40 -0.56
C ALA A 151 28.99 2.99 -0.01
N ASP A 152 28.84 1.98 -0.88
CA ASP A 152 28.42 0.61 -0.52
C ASP A 152 27.05 0.52 0.21
N GLU A 153 26.19 1.55 0.07
CA GLU A 153 24.83 1.59 0.62
C GLU A 153 23.81 0.89 -0.30
N VAL A 154 24.16 0.71 -1.58
CA VAL A 154 23.39 -0.03 -2.60
C VAL A 154 24.26 -1.14 -3.15
N THR A 155 23.73 -2.36 -3.17
CA THR A 155 24.37 -3.54 -3.74
C THR A 155 23.46 -4.22 -4.75
N GLY A 156 24.01 -5.01 -5.68
CA GLY A 156 23.20 -5.81 -6.60
C GLY A 156 22.31 -6.84 -5.90
N CYS A 157 21.30 -7.34 -6.61
CA CYS A 157 20.25 -8.24 -6.07
C CYS A 157 20.72 -9.68 -5.81
N GLY A 158 21.89 -9.84 -5.17
CA GLY A 158 22.49 -11.12 -4.82
C GLY A 158 23.19 -11.84 -5.97
N VAL A 159 23.63 -13.07 -5.71
CA VAL A 159 24.46 -13.87 -6.64
C VAL A 159 23.70 -14.45 -7.84
N SER A 160 22.36 -14.38 -7.82
CA SER A 160 21.49 -14.95 -8.87
C SER A 160 21.31 -14.02 -10.07
N VAL A 161 21.83 -12.80 -10.00
CA VAL A 161 21.83 -11.81 -11.09
C VAL A 161 23.26 -11.31 -11.34
N PRO A 162 23.54 -10.72 -12.51
CA PRO A 162 24.82 -10.05 -12.74
C PRO A 162 25.15 -9.02 -11.66
N ALA A 163 26.43 -8.83 -11.36
CA ALA A 163 26.86 -7.83 -10.39
C ALA A 163 26.49 -6.43 -10.89
N LEU A 164 25.88 -5.63 -10.00
CA LEU A 164 25.55 -4.24 -10.30
C LEU A 164 26.85 -3.43 -10.46
N THR A 165 27.01 -2.80 -11.61
CA THR A 165 28.12 -1.91 -11.92
C THR A 165 27.65 -0.46 -12.07
N THR A 166 28.59 0.48 -11.96
CA THR A 166 28.31 1.90 -12.27
C THR A 166 27.77 2.08 -13.69
N GLN A 167 28.30 1.30 -14.63
CA GLN A 167 27.88 1.36 -16.04
C GLN A 167 26.42 0.97 -16.20
N ASP A 168 25.92 -0.02 -15.43
CA ASP A 168 24.52 -0.42 -15.48
C ASP A 168 23.57 0.72 -15.05
N VAL A 169 23.96 1.51 -14.05
CA VAL A 169 23.16 2.67 -13.58
C VAL A 169 23.21 3.83 -14.59
N GLU A 170 24.35 4.02 -15.25
CA GLU A 170 24.50 5.05 -16.28
C GLU A 170 23.71 4.70 -17.55
N ASP A 171 23.81 3.45 -17.99
CA ASP A 171 23.17 2.91 -19.20
C ASP A 171 21.65 2.72 -19.03
N ALA A 172 21.17 2.49 -17.80
CA ALA A 172 19.75 2.36 -17.51
C ALA A 172 18.98 3.60 -18.00
N THR A 173 17.98 3.46 -18.87
CA THR A 173 17.21 4.62 -19.36
C THR A 173 16.49 5.34 -18.21
N VAL A 174 15.86 4.57 -17.33
CA VAL A 174 15.11 5.03 -16.15
C VAL A 174 15.49 4.15 -14.97
N VAL A 175 15.57 4.74 -13.79
CA VAL A 175 15.80 4.03 -12.53
C VAL A 175 14.61 4.26 -11.62
N VAL A 176 13.99 3.16 -11.17
CA VAL A 176 12.86 3.20 -10.25
C VAL A 176 13.28 2.64 -8.90
N ALA A 177 12.94 3.37 -7.85
CA ALA A 177 13.08 2.88 -6.49
C ALA A 177 11.87 2.03 -6.12
N GLN A 178 12.11 0.84 -5.57
CA GLN A 178 11.09 0.09 -4.86
C GLN A 178 11.20 0.36 -3.35
N MET A 179 10.10 0.76 -2.73
CA MET A 179 10.02 0.94 -1.28
C MET A 179 9.19 -0.14 -0.59
N GLY A 180 9.51 -0.38 0.68
CA GLY A 180 8.66 -1.13 1.60
C GLY A 180 7.60 -0.23 2.28
N PRO A 181 6.94 -0.72 3.33
CA PRO A 181 5.94 0.08 4.07
C PRO A 181 6.56 1.20 4.91
N GLU A 182 7.85 1.16 5.19
CA GLU A 182 8.52 2.05 6.16
C GLU A 182 8.36 3.54 5.82
N PRO A 183 8.56 4.00 4.56
CA PRO A 183 8.36 5.41 4.22
C PRO A 183 6.91 5.88 4.38
N PHE A 184 5.93 4.99 4.20
CA PHE A 184 4.53 5.32 4.49
C PHE A 184 4.33 5.52 5.99
N MET A 185 4.87 4.63 6.82
CA MET A 185 4.79 4.75 8.29
C MET A 185 5.46 6.02 8.80
N ASP A 186 6.60 6.41 8.23
CA ASP A 186 7.30 7.64 8.59
C ASP A 186 6.44 8.88 8.32
N VAL A 187 5.80 8.96 7.14
CA VAL A 187 4.88 10.06 6.80
C VAL A 187 3.67 10.06 7.74
N MET A 188 3.08 8.89 7.98
CA MET A 188 1.90 8.76 8.82
C MET A 188 2.15 9.12 10.29
N GLY A 189 3.37 8.88 10.79
CA GLY A 189 3.76 9.19 12.16
C GLY A 189 4.20 10.64 12.37
N ALA A 190 4.61 11.34 11.31
CA ALA A 190 5.21 12.67 11.40
C ALA A 190 4.25 13.81 11.05
N GLU A 191 3.31 13.59 10.13
CA GLU A 191 2.49 14.66 9.54
C GLU A 191 1.01 14.26 9.47
N THR A 192 0.12 15.26 9.45
CA THR A 192 -1.29 15.06 9.08
C THR A 192 -1.41 15.08 7.56
N TYR A 193 -2.10 14.10 6.98
CA TYR A 193 -2.19 13.94 5.53
C TYR A 193 -3.63 13.63 5.10
N ASP A 194 -4.07 14.23 4.00
CA ASP A 194 -5.31 13.84 3.32
C ASP A 194 -5.02 12.85 2.19
N ILE A 195 -3.84 12.94 1.56
CA ILE A 195 -3.41 12.05 0.49
C ILE A 195 -1.92 11.71 0.59
N ILE A 196 -1.59 10.43 0.38
CA ILE A 196 -0.21 9.95 0.20
C ILE A 196 -0.13 9.29 -1.17
N ILE A 197 0.84 9.71 -1.99
CA ILE A 197 1.13 9.14 -3.30
C ILE A 197 2.53 8.56 -3.28
N GLY A 198 2.60 7.25 -3.43
CA GLY A 198 3.84 6.50 -3.46
C GLY A 198 4.19 6.03 -4.87
N GLY A 199 5.50 6.01 -5.16
CA GLY A 199 6.07 5.24 -6.27
C GLY A 199 5.95 3.73 -6.06
N ARG A 200 6.79 2.94 -6.73
CA ARG A 200 6.73 1.48 -6.68
C ARG A 200 6.85 0.99 -5.24
N ALA A 201 5.85 0.27 -4.75
CA ALA A 201 5.87 -0.31 -3.41
C ALA A 201 5.43 -1.78 -3.44
N THR A 202 6.12 -2.62 -2.68
CA THR A 202 5.73 -4.03 -2.50
C THR A 202 5.95 -4.43 -1.05
N LYS A 203 5.36 -5.56 -0.61
CA LYS A 203 5.67 -6.08 0.72
C LYS A 203 7.16 -6.46 0.74
N ASN A 204 7.94 -5.83 1.62
CA ASN A 204 9.26 -6.34 1.92
C ASN A 204 9.10 -7.70 2.59
N LEU A 205 9.54 -8.78 1.92
CA LEU A 205 9.77 -10.08 2.55
C LEU A 205 11.11 -10.02 3.29
N GLN A 206 11.31 -9.05 4.18
CA GLN A 206 12.51 -9.00 5.03
C GLN A 206 12.25 -9.72 6.36
N GLU A 207 12.10 -11.03 6.29
CA GLU A 207 12.64 -11.90 7.34
C GLU A 207 14.08 -12.25 6.98
N ARG A 208 15.00 -11.30 7.18
CA ARG A 208 16.43 -11.54 7.47
C ARG A 208 17.08 -10.18 7.69
N GLY A 209 17.65 -10.01 8.88
CA GLY A 209 18.20 -8.76 9.36
C GLY A 209 19.29 -8.14 8.49
N SER A 210 19.55 -6.87 8.79
CA SER A 210 20.41 -5.88 8.14
C SER A 210 19.68 -5.00 7.12
N LEU A 211 19.56 -3.74 7.54
CA LEU A 211 19.09 -2.58 6.80
C LEU A 211 20.03 -2.34 5.61
N THR A 212 19.43 -2.26 4.41
CA THR A 212 19.83 -1.56 3.16
C THR A 212 19.56 -2.47 1.96
N GLY A 213 18.44 -2.25 1.29
CA GLY A 213 18.10 -2.96 0.07
C GLY A 213 17.04 -2.21 -0.73
N MET A 214 17.46 -1.20 -1.49
CA MET A 214 16.67 -0.73 -2.62
C MET A 214 16.87 -1.71 -3.77
N SER A 215 15.88 -2.57 -4.03
CA SER A 215 15.86 -3.41 -5.22
C SER A 215 15.50 -2.55 -6.42
N MET A 216 16.40 -2.45 -7.39
CA MET A 216 16.07 -2.05 -8.76
C MET A 216 15.79 -3.34 -9.54
N GLU A 217 14.60 -3.44 -10.13
CA GLU A 217 14.30 -4.44 -11.18
C GLU A 217 14.84 -3.96 -12.54
#